data_AF-A0A9J6FVE4-F1
#
_entry.id   AF-A0A9J6FVE4-F1
#
_cell.length_a   1.000
_cell.length_b   1.000
_cell.length_c   1.000
_cell.angle_alpha   90.00
_cell.angle_beta   90.00
_cell.angle_gamma   90.00
#
_symmetry.space_group_name_H-M   'P 1'
#
loop_
_entity.id
_entity.type
_entity.pdbx_description
1 polymer ?
#
loop_
_entity_poly.entity_id
_entity_poly.type
_entity_poly.pdbx_seq_one_letter_code
_entity_poly.pdbx_strand_id
1 'polypeptide(L)'
;MPSVSPQKRARIVAFFFHGVPQRGIEKQTGRSLSTIIRISQAYRDERRLEKLPRGHRQRATGNDEDLHIVAAAVVSHNVTAREIKDTFELSASRSTIRRRLHETNLRSRVPPQKPLVSAANRNTILLFAQRHAS
;
A
#
# COMPACT_ATOMS: atom_id res chain seq x y z
N MET A 1 2.76 19.11 20.88
CA MET A 1 1.39 18.79 21.35
C MET A 1 0.92 17.47 20.72
N PRO A 2 0.45 16.50 21.51
CA PRO A 2 -0.02 15.21 21.00
C PRO A 2 -1.34 15.35 20.22
N SER A 3 -1.51 14.48 19.21
CA SER A 3 -2.72 14.44 18.37
C SER A 3 -3.98 14.24 19.21
N VAL A 4 -5.08 14.90 18.82
CA VAL A 4 -6.38 14.73 19.49
C VAL A 4 -6.99 13.40 19.06
N SER A 5 -7.40 12.57 20.03
CA SER A 5 -8.07 11.31 19.74
C SER A 5 -9.44 11.54 19.08
N PRO A 6 -9.95 10.59 18.26
CA PRO A 6 -11.26 10.72 17.63
C PRO A 6 -12.40 11.01 18.62
N GLN A 7 -12.39 10.33 19.77
CA GLN A 7 -13.37 10.53 20.85
C GLN A 7 -13.35 11.97 21.40
N LYS A 8 -12.16 12.56 21.58
CA LYS A 8 -12.03 13.95 22.02
C LYS A 8 -12.50 14.94 20.95
N ARG A 9 -12.28 14.65 19.67
CA ARG A 9 -12.80 15.46 18.56
C ARG A 9 -14.34 15.43 18.53
N ALA A 10 -14.94 14.26 18.69
CA ALA A 10 -16.39 14.11 18.79
C ALA A 10 -16.98 14.90 19.96
N ARG A 11 -16.35 14.85 21.15
CA ARG A 11 -16.77 15.67 22.30
C ARG A 11 -16.70 17.18 22.01
N ILE A 12 -15.62 17.66 21.38
CA ILE A 12 -15.49 19.07 20.99
C ILE A 12 -16.63 19.48 20.06
N VAL A 13 -16.95 18.65 19.07
CA VAL A 13 -18.03 18.92 18.11
C VAL A 13 -19.39 18.88 18.80
N ALA A 14 -19.63 17.95 19.73
CA ALA A 14 -20.86 17.93 20.52
C ALA A 14 -21.02 19.22 21.32
N PHE A 15 -19.99 19.67 22.05
CA PHE A 15 -20.05 20.93 22.78
C PHE A 15 -20.27 22.15 21.86
N PHE A 16 -19.64 22.15 20.69
CA PHE A 16 -19.87 23.16 19.67
C PHE A 16 -21.32 23.16 19.17
N PHE A 17 -21.92 21.99 18.96
CA PHE A 17 -23.31 21.84 18.55
C PHE A 17 -24.28 22.32 19.63
N HIS A 18 -23.97 22.08 20.90
CA HIS A 18 -24.74 22.57 22.06
C HIS A 18 -24.49 24.06 22.39
N GLY A 19 -23.74 24.80 21.56
CA GLY A 19 -23.54 26.24 21.75
C GLY A 19 -22.59 26.63 22.89
N VAL A 20 -21.79 25.70 23.41
CA VAL A 20 -20.83 26.00 24.48
C VAL A 20 -19.75 26.95 23.95
N PRO A 21 -19.41 28.05 24.66
CA PRO A 21 -18.38 28.97 24.22
C PRO A 21 -17.01 28.27 24.16
N GLN A 22 -16.18 28.62 23.17
CA GLN A 22 -14.90 27.93 22.90
C GLN A 22 -13.95 27.88 24.11
N ARG A 23 -13.92 28.93 24.95
CA ARG A 23 -13.17 28.94 26.22
C ARG A 23 -13.71 27.94 27.25
N GLY A 24 -15.02 27.67 27.25
CA GLY A 24 -15.63 26.62 28.06
C GLY A 24 -15.20 25.22 27.56
N ILE A 25 -15.18 25.03 26.24
CA ILE A 25 -14.71 23.79 25.61
C ILE A 25 -13.24 23.55 25.95
N GLU A 26 -12.39 24.58 25.93
CA GLU A 26 -10.98 24.49 26.32
C GLU A 26 -10.82 23.99 27.76
N LYS A 27 -11.56 24.57 28.72
CA LYS A 27 -11.53 24.13 30.12
C LYS A 27 -11.97 22.67 30.30
N GLN A 28 -12.99 22.23 29.57
CA GLN A 28 -13.52 20.86 29.67
C GLN A 28 -12.65 19.82 28.96
N THR A 29 -12.04 20.19 27.84
CA THR A 29 -11.30 19.25 26.97
C THR A 29 -9.78 19.30 27.16
N GLY A 30 -9.27 20.35 27.81
CA GLY A 30 -7.85 20.60 28.02
C GLY A 30 -7.09 20.82 26.71
N ARG A 31 -7.74 21.38 25.69
CA ARG A 31 -7.16 21.61 24.35
C ARG A 31 -7.16 23.08 24.00
N SER A 32 -6.10 23.52 23.34
CA SER A 32 -5.94 24.91 22.93
C SER A 32 -7.12 25.40 22.10
N LEU A 33 -7.49 26.67 22.28
CA LEU A 33 -8.49 27.35 21.45
C LEU A 33 -8.25 27.16 19.95
N SER A 34 -7.01 27.27 19.48
CA SER A 34 -6.65 27.07 18.07
C SER A 34 -7.02 25.67 17.55
N THR A 35 -6.89 24.65 18.39
CA THR A 35 -7.26 23.27 18.05
C THR A 35 -8.78 23.13 17.99
N ILE A 36 -9.49 23.72 18.95
CA ILE A 36 -10.96 23.72 19.01
C ILE A 36 -11.55 24.42 17.79
N ILE A 37 -11.09 25.64 17.49
CA ILE A 37 -11.54 26.43 16.33
C ILE A 37 -11.37 25.64 15.04
N ARG A 38 -10.18 25.06 14.82
CA ARG A 38 -9.90 24.27 13.62
C ARG A 38 -10.79 23.03 13.50
N ILE A 39 -11.11 22.37 14.61
CA ILE A 39 -12.01 21.20 14.62
C ILE A 39 -13.45 21.64 14.33
N SER A 40 -13.93 22.69 14.99
CA SER A 40 -15.28 23.22 14.78
C SER A 40 -15.48 23.74 13.36
N GLN A 41 -14.48 24.40 12.77
CA GLN A 41 -14.49 24.83 11.37
C GLN A 41 -14.54 23.64 10.42
N ALA A 42 -13.62 22.68 10.57
CA ALA A 42 -13.63 21.48 9.72
C ALA A 42 -14.96 20.70 9.79
N TYR A 43 -15.60 20.69 10.95
CA TYR A 43 -16.93 20.09 11.09
C TYR A 43 -18.04 20.96 10.47
N ARG A 44 -17.98 22.29 10.63
CA ARG A 44 -18.95 23.21 10.01
C ARG A 44 -18.91 23.13 8.48
N ASP A 45 -17.70 23.13 7.92
CA ASP A 45 -17.48 23.29 6.48
C ASP A 45 -17.58 21.95 5.74
N GLU A 46 -17.05 20.87 6.32
CA GLU A 46 -16.93 19.55 5.66
C GLU A 46 -17.69 18.43 6.39
N ARG A 47 -18.36 18.71 7.52
CA ARG A 47 -18.97 17.69 8.42
C ARG A 47 -17.99 16.62 8.90
N ARG A 48 -16.70 16.94 8.91
CA ARG A 48 -15.62 15.99 9.17
C ARG A 48 -15.25 15.90 10.65
N LEU A 49 -15.36 14.69 11.21
CA LEU A 49 -14.87 14.36 12.55
C LEU A 49 -13.44 13.80 12.54
N GLU A 50 -13.03 13.18 11.44
CA GLU A 50 -11.72 12.53 11.35
C GLU A 50 -10.62 13.48 10.86
N LYS A 51 -9.37 13.06 11.01
CA LYS A 51 -8.26 13.80 10.42
C LYS A 51 -8.13 13.39 8.96
N LEU A 52 -7.88 14.35 8.07
CA LEU A 52 -7.51 13.99 6.70
C LEU A 52 -6.21 13.16 6.73
N PRO A 53 -6.08 12.15 5.86
CA PRO A 53 -4.80 11.56 5.57
C PRO A 53 -3.78 12.67 5.27
N ARG A 54 -2.58 12.54 5.80
CA ARG A 54 -1.51 13.46 5.41
C ARG A 54 -1.18 13.22 3.93
N GLY A 55 -0.87 14.28 3.21
CA GLY A 55 -0.24 14.15 1.90
C GLY A 55 1.00 13.27 2.02
N HIS A 56 1.14 12.34 1.09
CA HIS A 56 2.32 11.48 1.01
C HIS A 56 3.32 12.09 0.04
N ARG A 57 4.60 11.71 0.17
CA ARG A 57 5.60 12.06 -0.83
C ARG A 57 5.23 11.37 -2.14
N GLN A 58 5.23 12.12 -3.23
CA GLN A 58 4.95 11.57 -4.55
C GLN A 58 5.87 10.39 -4.86
N ARG A 59 5.30 9.39 -5.53
CA ARG A 59 6.03 8.19 -5.94
C ARG A 59 7.15 8.57 -6.92
N ALA A 60 8.26 7.83 -6.86
CA ALA A 60 9.36 7.99 -7.81
C ALA A 60 9.06 7.32 -9.16
N THR A 61 8.01 6.50 -9.22
CA THR A 61 7.58 5.82 -10.45
C THR A 61 6.16 6.22 -10.82
N GLY A 62 5.89 6.27 -12.12
CA GLY A 62 4.55 6.43 -12.70
C GLY A 62 3.78 5.11 -12.82
N ASN A 63 2.51 5.20 -13.20
CA ASN A 63 1.65 4.03 -13.38
C ASN A 63 2.14 3.13 -14.54
N ASP A 64 2.55 3.73 -15.66
CA ASP A 64 3.02 2.97 -16.83
C ASP A 64 4.35 2.26 -16.55
N GLU A 65 5.25 2.92 -15.82
CA GLU A 65 6.50 2.30 -15.35
C GLU A 65 6.21 1.12 -14.41
N ASP A 66 5.29 1.27 -13.46
CA ASP A 66 4.88 0.19 -12.57
C ASP A 66 4.28 -1.00 -13.37
N LEU A 67 3.50 -0.73 -14.43
CA LEU A 67 2.98 -1.76 -15.33
C LEU A 67 4.10 -2.49 -16.07
N HIS A 68 5.07 -1.78 -16.64
CA HIS A 68 6.22 -2.40 -17.32
C HIS A 68 7.04 -3.27 -16.36
N ILE A 69 7.28 -2.80 -15.13
CA ILE A 69 7.98 -3.57 -14.09
C ILE A 69 7.26 -4.90 -13.83
N VAL A 70 5.94 -4.86 -13.66
CA VAL A 70 5.13 -6.05 -13.38
C VAL A 70 5.09 -6.99 -14.58
N ALA A 71 4.84 -6.45 -15.78
CA ALA A 71 4.77 -7.23 -17.01
C ALA A 71 6.07 -8.01 -17.27
N ALA A 72 7.23 -7.36 -17.10
CA ALA A 72 8.53 -8.00 -17.29
C ALA A 72 8.74 -9.18 -16.34
N ALA A 73 8.35 -9.04 -15.07
CA ALA A 73 8.47 -10.11 -14.07
C ALA A 73 7.49 -11.28 -14.30
N VAL A 74 6.33 -11.01 -14.90
CA VAL A 74 5.34 -12.04 -15.25
C VAL A 74 5.77 -12.83 -16.49
N VAL A 75 6.29 -12.14 -17.52
CA VAL A 75 6.79 -12.80 -18.73
C VAL A 75 8.03 -13.63 -18.41
N SER A 76 8.97 -13.07 -17.65
CA SER A 76 10.25 -13.68 -17.33
C SER A 76 10.44 -13.77 -15.82
N HIS A 77 10.08 -14.92 -15.24
CA HIS A 77 10.08 -15.15 -13.79
C HIS A 77 11.46 -15.05 -13.11
N ASN A 78 12.54 -15.11 -13.89
CA ASN A 78 13.93 -15.03 -13.44
C ASN A 78 14.57 -13.66 -13.66
N VAL A 79 13.83 -12.68 -14.21
CA VAL A 79 14.37 -11.34 -14.46
C VAL A 79 14.72 -10.64 -13.15
N THR A 80 15.87 -9.98 -13.13
CA THR A 80 16.36 -9.24 -11.98
C THR A 80 15.89 -7.79 -12.02
N ALA A 81 15.78 -7.17 -10.85
CA ALA A 81 15.46 -5.73 -10.76
C ALA A 81 16.50 -4.82 -11.45
N ARG A 82 17.72 -5.32 -11.71
CA ARG A 82 18.72 -4.60 -12.50
C ARG A 82 18.37 -4.66 -13.98
N GLU A 83 18.08 -5.85 -14.51
CA GLU A 83 17.69 -6.03 -15.91
C GLU A 83 16.41 -5.27 -16.23
N ILE A 84 15.40 -5.28 -15.34
CA ILE A 84 14.18 -4.47 -15.53
C ILE A 84 14.54 -2.98 -15.61
N LYS A 85 15.41 -2.49 -14.72
CA LYS A 85 15.84 -1.10 -14.74
C LYS A 85 16.49 -0.73 -16.07
N ASP A 86 17.44 -1.56 -16.50
CA ASP A 86 18.25 -1.30 -17.68
C ASP A 86 17.42 -1.45 -18.97
N THR A 87 16.43 -2.35 -19.00
CA THR A 87 15.54 -2.59 -20.16
C THR A 87 14.56 -1.44 -20.40
N PHE A 88 14.01 -0.86 -19.33
CA PHE A 88 13.02 0.23 -19.42
C PHE A 88 13.61 1.60 -19.07
N GLU A 89 14.93 1.70 -18.97
CA GLU A 89 15.67 2.92 -18.64
C GLU A 89 15.11 3.69 -17.42
N LEU A 90 14.64 2.95 -16.42
CA LEU A 90 13.93 3.53 -15.29
C LEU A 90 14.87 4.38 -14.45
N SER A 91 14.44 5.60 -14.13
CA SER A 91 15.16 6.48 -13.19
C SER A 91 15.19 5.91 -11.77
N ALA A 92 14.19 5.08 -11.43
CA ALA A 92 14.01 4.50 -10.12
C ALA A 92 15.17 3.57 -9.70
N SER A 93 15.45 3.54 -8.40
CA SER A 93 16.46 2.64 -7.85
C SER A 93 16.00 1.18 -7.90
N ARG A 94 16.95 0.23 -7.96
CA ARG A 94 16.67 -1.22 -7.90
C ARG A 94 15.82 -1.61 -6.70
N SER A 95 15.99 -0.93 -5.56
CA SER A 95 15.18 -1.15 -4.35
C SER A 95 13.73 -0.69 -4.52
N THR A 96 13.51 0.40 -5.27
CA THR A 96 12.16 0.88 -5.62
C THR A 96 11.45 -0.11 -6.52
N ILE A 97 12.14 -0.64 -7.54
CA ILE A 97 11.61 -1.67 -8.45
C ILE A 97 11.19 -2.92 -7.66
N ARG A 98 12.04 -3.41 -6.75
CA ARG A 98 11.67 -4.55 -5.88
C ARG A 98 10.45 -4.26 -5.01
N ARG A 99 10.35 -3.04 -4.47
CA ARG A 99 9.17 -2.63 -3.69
C ARG A 99 7.90 -2.68 -4.54
N ARG A 100 7.94 -2.27 -5.81
CA ARG A 100 6.80 -2.37 -6.75
C ARG A 100 6.37 -3.81 -6.99
N LEU A 101 7.32 -4.69 -7.25
CA LEU A 101 7.03 -6.13 -7.38
C LEU A 101 6.39 -6.70 -6.09
N HIS A 102 6.89 -6.29 -4.93
CA HIS A 102 6.33 -6.76 -3.65
C HIS A 102 4.92 -6.20 -3.38
N GLU A 103 4.62 -4.97 -3.80
CA GLU A 103 3.27 -4.38 -3.72
C GLU A 103 2.26 -5.20 -4.54
N THR A 104 2.69 -5.83 -5.64
CA THR A 104 1.87 -6.76 -6.44
C THR A 104 2.04 -8.23 -6.05
N ASN A 105 2.62 -8.50 -4.88
CA ASN A 105 2.88 -9.83 -4.35
C ASN A 105 3.81 -10.74 -5.20
N LEU A 106 4.59 -10.14 -6.12
CA LEU A 106 5.64 -10.81 -6.86
C LEU A 106 6.94 -10.80 -6.04
N ARG A 107 7.36 -11.99 -5.60
CA ARG A 107 8.56 -12.18 -4.79
C ARG A 107 9.50 -13.17 -5.46
N SER A 108 10.79 -12.91 -5.38
CA SER A 108 11.80 -13.85 -5.84
C SER A 108 11.72 -15.16 -5.05
N ARG A 109 11.74 -16.30 -5.75
CA ARG A 109 11.85 -17.63 -5.16
C ARG A 109 12.96 -18.40 -5.86
N VAL A 110 13.58 -19.32 -5.14
CA VAL A 110 14.54 -20.25 -5.73
C VAL A 110 13.75 -21.37 -6.42
N PRO A 111 13.95 -21.60 -7.73
CA PRO A 111 13.30 -22.71 -8.42
C PRO A 111 13.83 -24.04 -7.87
N PRO A 112 12.97 -25.07 -7.71
CA PRO A 112 13.42 -26.39 -7.28
C PRO A 112 14.32 -27.03 -8.35
N GLN A 113 15.35 -27.74 -7.93
CA GLN A 113 16.15 -28.57 -8.83
C GLN A 113 15.31 -29.78 -9.24
N LYS A 114 15.01 -29.90 -10.54
CA LYS A 114 14.26 -31.02 -11.11
C LYS A 114 15.13 -31.81 -12.08
N PRO A 115 15.01 -33.14 -12.16
CA PRO A 115 15.72 -33.92 -13.16
C PRO A 115 15.27 -33.52 -14.56
N LEU A 116 16.19 -33.55 -15.51
CA LEU A 116 15.89 -33.32 -16.91
C LEU A 116 15.10 -34.51 -17.47
N VAL A 117 13.83 -34.28 -17.83
CA VAL A 117 12.97 -35.32 -18.41
C VAL A 117 12.84 -35.07 -19.92
N SER A 118 13.29 -36.04 -20.72
CA SER A 118 13.13 -36.04 -22.18
C SER A 118 11.65 -36.11 -22.58
N ALA A 119 11.32 -35.70 -23.80
CA ALA A 119 9.94 -35.75 -24.28
C ALA A 119 9.36 -37.19 -24.27
N ALA A 120 10.15 -38.18 -24.67
CA ALA A 120 9.76 -39.59 -24.62
C ALA A 120 9.47 -40.05 -23.18
N ASN A 121 10.35 -39.70 -22.23
CA ASN A 121 10.17 -40.08 -20.82
C ASN A 121 8.94 -39.42 -20.20
N ARG A 122 8.59 -38.18 -20.59
CA ARG A 122 7.36 -37.52 -20.12
C ARG A 122 6.12 -38.31 -20.49
N ASN A 123 6.05 -38.81 -21.72
CA ASN A 123 4.92 -39.61 -22.19
C ASN A 123 4.80 -40.93 -21.42
N THR A 124 5.92 -41.63 -21.20
CA THR A 124 5.94 -42.87 -20.42
C THR A 124 5.51 -42.64 -18.97
N ILE A 125 6.03 -41.58 -18.33
CA ILE A 125 5.67 -41.21 -16.95
C ILE A 125 4.17 -40.87 -16.87
N LEU A 126 3.65 -40.12 -17.84
CA LEU A 126 2.24 -39.74 -17.89
C LEU A 126 1.32 -40.95 -18.08
N LEU A 127 1.66 -41.86 -19.00
CA LEU A 127 0.90 -43.09 -19.23
C LEU A 127 0.90 -44.00 -17.99
N PHE A 128 2.06 -44.14 -17.35
CA PHE A 128 2.19 -44.87 -16.09
C PHE A 128 1.30 -44.25 -15.01
N ALA A 129 1.38 -42.92 -14.80
CA ALA A 129 0.57 -42.22 -13.81
C ALA A 129 -0.94 -42.42 -14.06
N GLN A 130 -1.39 -42.32 -15.31
CA GLN A 130 -2.79 -42.53 -15.68
C GLN A 130 -3.27 -43.97 -15.43
N ARG A 131 -2.44 -44.97 -15.70
CA ARG A 131 -2.77 -46.39 -15.49
C ARG A 131 -2.92 -46.76 -14.01
N HIS A 132 -2.25 -46.03 -13.13
CA HIS A 132 -2.16 -46.33 -11.69
C HIS A 132 -2.78 -45.26 -10.79
N ALA A 133 -3.65 -44.39 -11.33
CA ALA A 133 -4.31 -43.31 -10.59
C ALA A 133 -5.52 -43.75 -9.74
N SER A 134 -5.74 -45.06 -9.56
CA SER A 134 -6.84 -45.65 -8.76
C SER A 134 -6.57 -45.61 -7.26
#